data_AF-A0A8S0QLZ3-F1
#
_entry.id   AF-A0A8S0QLZ3-F1
#
_cell.length_a   1.000
_cell.length_b   1.000
_cell.length_c   1.000
_cell.angle_alpha   90.00
_cell.angle_beta   90.00
_cell.angle_gamma   90.00
#
_symmetry.space_group_name_H-M   'P 1'
#
loop_
_entity.id
_entity.type
_entity.pdbx_description
1 polymer ?
#
loop_
_entity_poly.entity_id
_entity_poly.type
_entity_poly.pdbx_seq_one_letter_code
_entity_poly.pdbx_strand_id
1 'polypeptide(L)'
;MGEFRGEDCRKWPSWLRPLLQTSFFGQCKVHASGHKSECNMYCLDCMNGALCSLCLNVHKDHRAIQIRRSSYHDVIRVSEIQKYLDITGVQTYIINSAKIVFLNERPQPRPGKGVTNTCRVCDRSLLDSFNFCSLGCKIAGTSKKNIRLDVDVGGSDSEESINGIKRMMKNKIQNFSPSTPPQTCTSGKRRKGIPHRAPTGGIIIEF
;
A
#
# COMPACT_ATOMS: atom_id res chain seq x y z
N MET A 1 -7.94 -4.05 30.15
CA MET A 1 -8.00 -4.91 28.94
C MET A 1 -9.09 -4.34 28.06
N GLY A 2 -8.72 -3.57 27.03
CA GLY A 2 -9.69 -2.87 26.19
C GLY A 2 -10.19 -3.78 25.08
N GLU A 3 -11.42 -4.27 25.20
CA GLU A 3 -12.15 -4.85 24.08
C GLU A 3 -12.44 -3.75 23.06
N PHE A 4 -11.67 -3.68 21.98
CA PHE A 4 -12.08 -2.97 20.77
C PHE A 4 -13.20 -3.78 20.10
N ARG A 5 -14.41 -3.68 20.63
CA ARG A 5 -15.64 -4.02 19.91
C ARG A 5 -15.94 -2.92 18.90
N GLY A 6 -15.18 -2.94 17.80
CA GLY A 6 -15.53 -2.21 16.60
C GLY A 6 -16.54 -3.01 15.79
N GLU A 7 -17.82 -2.69 15.93
CA GLU A 7 -18.90 -3.13 15.04
C GLU A 7 -18.74 -2.55 13.62
N ASP A 8 -17.67 -2.93 12.91
CA ASP A 8 -17.44 -2.57 11.50
C ASP A 8 -17.70 -3.77 10.55
N CYS A 9 -18.41 -4.80 11.02
CA CYS A 9 -18.27 -6.16 10.50
C CYS A 9 -19.54 -6.72 9.84
N ARG A 10 -20.12 -6.04 8.84
CA ARG A 10 -21.23 -6.64 8.04
C ARG A 10 -20.93 -6.85 6.55
N LYS A 11 -19.71 -6.60 6.07
CA LYS A 11 -19.39 -6.78 4.64
C LYS A 11 -18.17 -7.64 4.32
N TRP A 12 -17.30 -7.93 5.29
CA TRP A 12 -16.03 -8.61 5.02
C TRP A 12 -15.87 -9.85 5.91
N PRO A 13 -15.34 -10.97 5.37
CA PRO A 13 -15.08 -12.17 6.17
C PRO A 13 -14.08 -11.90 7.31
N SER A 14 -14.30 -12.53 8.47
CA SER A 14 -13.45 -12.38 9.65
C SER A 14 -11.98 -12.71 9.39
N TRP A 15 -11.71 -13.67 8.51
CA TRP A 15 -10.36 -14.11 8.14
C TRP A 15 -9.57 -13.12 7.29
N LEU A 16 -10.22 -12.15 6.66
CA LEU A 16 -9.59 -11.26 5.69
C LEU A 16 -8.69 -10.22 6.35
N ARG A 17 -9.09 -9.66 7.50
CA ARG A 17 -8.26 -8.70 8.24
C ARG A 17 -6.97 -9.36 8.78
N PRO A 18 -7.04 -10.51 9.48
CA PRO A 18 -5.83 -11.20 9.93
C PRO A 18 -4.95 -11.65 8.77
N LEU A 19 -5.53 -12.08 7.64
CA LEU A 19 -4.76 -12.43 6.43
C LEU A 19 -3.86 -11.28 5.96
N LEU A 20 -4.36 -10.04 5.93
CA LEU A 20 -3.60 -8.87 5.49
C LEU A 20 -2.53 -8.41 6.49
N GLN A 21 -2.68 -8.73 7.76
CA GLN A 21 -1.76 -8.38 8.84
C GLN A 21 -0.71 -9.46 9.10
N THR A 22 -0.96 -10.69 8.66
CA THR A 22 -0.07 -11.82 8.84
C THR A 22 1.20 -11.63 8.00
N SER A 23 2.36 -11.91 8.59
CA SER A 23 3.61 -12.00 7.85
C SER A 23 3.82 -13.42 7.32
N PHE A 24 4.09 -13.52 6.02
CA PHE A 24 4.35 -14.79 5.34
C PHE A 24 5.84 -15.00 5.08
N PHE A 25 6.21 -16.23 4.72
CA PHE A 25 7.56 -16.67 4.39
C PHE A 25 8.54 -16.62 5.58
N GLY A 26 8.02 -16.62 6.81
CA GLY A 26 8.81 -16.89 8.00
C GLY A 26 9.13 -18.38 8.14
N GLN A 27 10.12 -18.71 8.96
CA GLN A 27 10.40 -20.09 9.34
C GLN A 27 9.40 -20.57 10.39
N CYS A 28 8.83 -21.76 10.17
CA CYS A 28 7.95 -22.39 11.14
C CYS A 28 8.71 -22.69 12.44
N LYS A 29 8.18 -22.23 13.57
CA LYS A 29 8.78 -22.47 14.90
C LYS A 29 8.77 -23.94 15.32
N VAL A 30 7.77 -24.70 14.84
CA VAL A 30 7.57 -26.11 15.19
C VAL A 30 8.37 -27.03 14.25
N HIS A 31 8.50 -26.64 12.98
CA HIS A 31 9.11 -27.47 11.94
C HIS A 31 10.36 -26.81 11.33
N ALA A 32 11.14 -26.08 12.13
CA ALA A 32 12.27 -25.28 11.65
C ALA A 32 13.31 -26.09 10.83
N SER A 33 13.56 -27.34 11.24
CA SER A 33 14.54 -28.23 10.62
C SER A 33 14.04 -28.98 9.38
N GLY A 34 12.78 -28.79 8.98
CA GLY A 34 12.22 -29.46 7.80
C GLY A 34 12.54 -28.73 6.50
N HIS A 35 12.77 -29.49 5.42
CA HIS A 35 13.00 -28.97 4.05
C HIS A 35 11.83 -28.13 3.46
N LYS A 36 10.71 -27.99 4.20
CA LYS A 36 9.52 -27.21 3.82
C LYS A 36 8.96 -26.41 5.01
N SER A 37 9.86 -25.83 5.79
CA SER A 37 9.55 -25.07 7.00
C SER A 37 9.00 -23.66 6.73
N GLU A 38 9.02 -23.21 5.47
CA GLU A 38 8.52 -21.90 5.08
C GLU A 38 7.00 -21.79 5.26
N CYS A 39 6.57 -20.76 6.00
CA CYS A 39 5.17 -20.48 6.26
C CYS A 39 4.55 -19.65 5.11
N ASN A 40 4.08 -20.31 4.06
CA ASN A 40 3.44 -19.69 2.90
C ASN A 40 1.96 -20.07 2.72
N MET A 41 1.38 -20.82 3.67
CA MET A 41 -0.02 -21.21 3.67
C MET A 41 -0.80 -20.41 4.71
N TYR A 42 -2.09 -20.21 4.51
CA TYR A 42 -2.98 -19.57 5.46
C TYR A 42 -4.31 -20.33 5.54
N CYS A 43 -4.76 -20.65 6.75
CA CYS A 43 -6.06 -21.31 6.96
C CYS A 43 -7.13 -20.26 7.27
N LEU A 44 -8.20 -20.25 6.45
CA LEU A 44 -9.31 -19.30 6.57
C LEU A 44 -10.23 -19.61 7.76
N ASP A 45 -10.31 -20.87 8.19
CA ASP A 45 -11.19 -21.29 9.29
C ASP A 45 -10.53 -21.10 10.65
N CYS A 46 -9.26 -21.45 10.76
CA CYS A 46 -8.48 -21.32 12.00
C CYS A 46 -8.00 -19.90 12.26
N MET A 47 -7.61 -19.15 11.22
CA MET A 47 -7.03 -17.81 11.35
C MET A 47 -5.79 -17.76 12.27
N ASN A 48 -5.09 -18.88 12.46
CA ASN A 48 -3.89 -19.02 13.31
C ASN A 48 -2.59 -18.47 12.67
N GLY A 49 -2.71 -17.55 11.69
CA GLY A 49 -1.56 -16.99 10.99
C GLY A 49 -0.98 -17.90 9.91
N ALA A 50 0.31 -17.70 9.61
CA ALA A 50 1.00 -18.38 8.51
C ALA A 50 1.43 -19.80 8.91
N LEU A 51 1.12 -20.76 8.03
CA LEU A 51 1.34 -22.19 8.20
C LEU A 51 2.36 -22.68 7.17
N CYS A 52 3.19 -23.65 7.56
CA CYS A 52 4.03 -24.39 6.62
C CYS A 52 3.28 -25.61 6.06
N SER A 53 3.87 -26.26 5.05
CA SER A 53 3.28 -27.44 4.41
C SER A 53 3.00 -28.61 5.38
N LEU A 54 3.80 -28.76 6.43
CA LEU A 54 3.63 -29.80 7.46
C LEU A 54 2.45 -29.47 8.39
N CYS A 55 2.35 -28.22 8.84
CA CYS A 55 1.21 -27.76 9.64
C CYS A 55 -0.11 -27.87 8.88
N LEU A 56 -0.09 -27.69 7.55
CA LEU A 56 -1.27 -27.83 6.71
C LEU A 56 -1.86 -29.25 6.74
N ASN A 57 -1.06 -30.29 6.97
CA ASN A 57 -1.55 -31.68 7.02
C ASN A 57 -2.49 -31.94 8.21
N VAL A 58 -2.46 -31.10 9.25
CA VAL A 58 -3.39 -31.16 10.38
C VAL A 58 -4.71 -30.46 10.04
N HIS A 59 -4.73 -29.63 8.99
CA HIS A 59 -5.85 -28.82 8.53
C HIS A 59 -6.44 -29.36 7.21
N LYS A 60 -6.50 -30.69 7.02
CA LYS A 60 -6.96 -31.31 5.77
C LYS A 60 -8.41 -30.95 5.42
N ASP A 61 -9.26 -30.78 6.42
CA ASP A 61 -10.68 -30.49 6.24
C ASP A 61 -10.99 -28.98 6.27
N HIS A 62 -9.95 -28.13 6.37
CA HIS A 62 -10.12 -26.69 6.42
C HIS A 62 -9.79 -26.04 5.08
N ARG A 63 -10.39 -24.88 4.86
CA ARG A 63 -10.12 -24.03 3.71
C ARG A 63 -8.79 -23.33 3.91
N ALA A 64 -7.82 -23.65 3.07
CA ALA A 64 -6.52 -23.00 3.06
C ALA A 64 -6.27 -22.30 1.73
N ILE A 65 -5.46 -21.24 1.80
CA ILE A 65 -4.96 -20.52 0.63
C ILE A 65 -3.43 -20.44 0.67
N GLN A 66 -2.82 -20.43 -0.50
CA GLN A 66 -1.38 -20.31 -0.68
C GLN A 66 -0.98 -18.89 -1.05
N ILE A 67 -0.14 -18.29 -0.20
CA ILE A 67 0.45 -16.99 -0.43
C ILE A 67 1.73 -17.15 -1.24
N ARG A 68 1.90 -16.28 -2.23
CA ARG A 68 3.06 -16.23 -3.12
C ARG A 68 3.71 -14.85 -3.02
N ARG A 69 4.96 -14.75 -3.47
CA ARG A 69 5.72 -13.50 -3.47
C ARG A 69 5.97 -13.03 -4.89
N SER A 70 5.60 -11.79 -5.19
CA SER A 70 5.89 -11.13 -6.47
C SER A 70 6.45 -9.74 -6.19
N SER A 71 7.65 -9.46 -6.72
CA SER A 71 8.36 -8.19 -6.47
C SER A 71 8.41 -7.81 -4.98
N TYR A 72 8.74 -8.77 -4.12
CA TYR A 72 8.79 -8.63 -2.65
C TYR A 72 7.46 -8.36 -1.94
N HIS A 73 6.34 -8.45 -2.65
CA HIS A 73 5.01 -8.27 -2.07
C HIS A 73 4.21 -9.57 -2.09
N ASP A 74 3.33 -9.71 -1.11
CA ASP A 74 2.46 -10.86 -0.98
C ASP A 74 1.32 -10.78 -2.01
N VAL A 75 1.11 -11.88 -2.71
CA VAL A 75 0.11 -12.03 -3.77
C VAL A 75 -0.63 -13.36 -3.64
N ILE A 76 -1.88 -13.37 -4.08
CA ILE A 76 -2.72 -14.58 -4.18
C ILE A 76 -3.20 -14.74 -5.62
N ARG A 77 -3.38 -15.99 -6.06
CA ARG A 77 -3.99 -16.28 -7.35
C ARG A 77 -5.48 -15.97 -7.30
N VAL A 78 -5.98 -15.32 -8.35
CA VAL A 78 -7.40 -14.98 -8.47
C VAL A 78 -8.29 -16.21 -8.35
N SER A 79 -7.90 -17.33 -8.99
CA SER A 79 -8.64 -18.60 -8.94
C SER A 79 -8.81 -19.19 -7.53
N GLU A 80 -7.97 -18.78 -6.58
CA GLU A 80 -7.97 -19.29 -5.21
C GLU A 80 -8.85 -18.40 -4.32
N ILE A 81 -8.63 -17.08 -4.33
CA ILE A 81 -9.36 -16.13 -3.49
C ILE A 81 -10.79 -15.89 -3.97
N GLN A 82 -11.05 -15.96 -5.28
CA GLN A 82 -12.38 -15.70 -5.86
C GLN A 82 -13.45 -16.69 -5.38
N LYS A 83 -13.04 -17.87 -4.88
CA LYS A 83 -13.94 -18.87 -4.28
C LYS A 83 -14.58 -18.39 -2.98
N TYR A 84 -13.93 -17.45 -2.29
CA TYR A 84 -14.31 -17.03 -0.94
C TYR A 84 -14.65 -15.54 -0.84
N LEU A 85 -14.24 -14.74 -1.83
CA LEU A 85 -14.40 -13.31 -1.80
C LEU A 85 -14.60 -12.73 -3.21
N ASP A 86 -15.54 -11.79 -3.32
CA ASP A 86 -15.68 -11.00 -4.53
C ASP A 86 -14.53 -9.98 -4.68
N ILE A 87 -13.78 -10.12 -5.76
CA ILE A 87 -12.63 -9.29 -6.11
C ILE A 87 -12.96 -8.20 -7.14
N THR A 88 -14.23 -7.99 -7.48
CA THR A 88 -14.69 -6.90 -8.37
C THR A 88 -14.08 -5.55 -7.98
N GLY A 89 -13.65 -4.78 -8.99
CA GLY A 89 -13.06 -3.46 -8.80
C GLY A 89 -11.64 -3.43 -8.23
N VAL A 90 -11.03 -4.57 -7.90
CA VAL A 90 -9.60 -4.69 -7.60
C VAL A 90 -8.83 -4.99 -8.87
N GLN A 91 -7.76 -4.24 -9.11
CA GLN A 91 -6.87 -4.48 -10.24
C GLN A 91 -6.17 -5.83 -10.10
N THR A 92 -6.35 -6.68 -11.10
CA THR A 92 -5.65 -7.96 -11.24
C THR A 92 -4.53 -7.86 -12.26
N TYR A 93 -3.45 -8.59 -12.05
CA TYR A 93 -2.30 -8.64 -12.97
C TYR A 93 -2.16 -10.04 -13.54
N ILE A 94 -1.70 -10.15 -14.78
CA ILE A 94 -1.35 -11.44 -15.39
C ILE A 94 0.17 -11.60 -15.28
N ILE A 95 0.62 -12.58 -14.51
CA ILE A 95 2.04 -12.92 -14.33
C ILE A 95 2.20 -14.41 -14.57
N ASN A 96 3.14 -14.80 -15.45
CA ASN A 96 3.37 -16.19 -15.84
C ASN A 96 2.07 -16.90 -16.23
N SER A 97 1.26 -16.24 -17.08
CA SER A 97 -0.05 -16.71 -17.55
C SER A 97 -1.10 -16.95 -16.46
N ALA A 98 -0.87 -16.51 -15.21
CA ALA A 98 -1.82 -16.61 -14.11
C ALA A 98 -2.31 -15.22 -13.68
N LYS A 99 -3.62 -15.10 -13.41
CA LYS A 99 -4.21 -13.90 -12.81
C LYS A 99 -3.91 -13.87 -11.31
N ILE A 100 -3.33 -12.77 -10.84
CA ILE A 100 -2.94 -12.55 -9.44
C ILE A 100 -3.47 -11.21 -8.92
N VAL A 101 -3.63 -11.13 -7.60
CA VAL A 101 -4.01 -9.91 -6.88
C VAL A 101 -3.04 -9.67 -5.71
N PHE A 102 -2.73 -8.41 -5.45
CA PHE A 102 -1.91 -8.01 -4.31
C PHE A 102 -2.75 -7.94 -3.03
N LEU A 103 -2.20 -8.44 -1.92
CA LEU A 103 -2.86 -8.33 -0.62
C LEU A 103 -2.89 -6.87 -0.16
N ASN A 104 -1.72 -6.26 -0.04
CA ASN A 104 -1.56 -4.92 0.54
C ASN A 104 -1.14 -3.88 -0.50
N GLU A 105 -1.28 -2.60 -0.11
CA GLU A 105 -0.85 -1.49 -0.93
C GLU A 105 0.66 -1.51 -1.16
N ARG A 106 1.07 -0.94 -2.28
CA ARG A 106 2.47 -0.87 -2.69
C ARG A 106 2.84 0.60 -2.86
N PRO A 107 3.77 1.15 -2.05
CA PRO A 107 4.15 2.55 -2.15
C PRO A 107 4.73 2.83 -3.54
N GLN A 108 4.24 3.88 -4.21
CA GLN A 108 4.83 4.38 -5.45
C GLN A 108 5.80 5.52 -5.11
N PRO A 109 7.07 5.46 -5.56
CA PRO A 109 8.05 6.52 -5.31
C PRO A 109 7.76 7.84 -6.05
N ARG A 110 6.85 7.84 -7.04
CA ARG A 110 6.56 9.00 -7.88
C ARG A 110 5.06 9.09 -8.15
N PRO A 111 4.39 10.19 -7.80
CA PRO A 111 3.05 10.48 -8.28
C PRO A 111 3.08 10.59 -9.81
N GLY A 112 2.32 9.75 -10.50
CA GLY A 112 2.20 9.82 -11.96
C GLY A 112 1.52 11.13 -12.36
N LYS A 113 2.23 11.98 -13.11
CA LYS A 113 1.63 13.19 -13.73
C LYS A 113 0.66 12.75 -14.83
N GLY A 114 -0.61 13.14 -14.73
CA GLY A 114 -1.59 13.02 -15.82
C GLY A 114 -2.47 11.75 -15.84
N VAL A 115 -2.57 11.01 -14.73
CA VAL A 115 -3.45 9.83 -14.66
C VAL A 115 -4.82 10.24 -14.11
N THR A 116 -5.89 9.93 -14.86
CA THR A 116 -7.28 10.19 -14.44
C THR A 116 -7.84 9.11 -13.53
N ASN A 117 -7.40 7.84 -13.67
CA ASN A 117 -7.87 6.73 -12.84
C ASN A 117 -6.84 6.34 -11.76
N THR A 118 -7.11 6.73 -10.52
CA THR A 118 -6.26 6.44 -9.35
C THR A 118 -7.00 5.62 -8.30
N CYS A 119 -6.23 4.87 -7.51
CA CYS A 119 -6.76 4.11 -6.39
C CYS A 119 -7.37 5.04 -5.34
N ARG A 120 -8.60 4.76 -4.90
CA ARG A 120 -9.33 5.59 -3.93
C ARG A 120 -8.71 5.68 -2.53
N VAL A 121 -7.64 4.92 -2.25
CA VAL A 121 -7.00 4.86 -0.93
C VAL A 121 -5.56 5.35 -0.94
N CYS A 122 -4.78 4.94 -1.94
CA CYS A 122 -3.34 5.23 -1.99
C CYS A 122 -2.94 6.05 -3.22
N ASP A 123 -3.91 6.56 -3.99
CA ASP A 123 -3.73 7.41 -5.17
C ASP A 123 -2.83 6.81 -6.28
N ARG A 124 -2.54 5.52 -6.20
CA ARG A 124 -1.79 4.77 -7.20
C ARG A 124 -2.54 4.74 -8.52
N SER A 125 -1.86 5.04 -9.62
CA SER A 125 -2.40 4.90 -10.98
C SER A 125 -2.87 3.47 -11.25
N LEU A 126 -4.11 3.33 -11.71
CA LEU A 126 -4.75 2.04 -12.04
C LEU A 126 -4.94 1.91 -13.55
N LEU A 127 -5.18 0.67 -14.00
CA LEU A 127 -5.80 0.43 -15.31
C LEU A 127 -7.23 0.98 -15.31
N ASP A 128 -7.74 1.35 -16.48
CA ASP A 128 -9.13 1.79 -16.63
C ASP A 128 -10.10 0.73 -16.13
N SER A 129 -11.22 1.16 -15.55
CA SER A 129 -12.28 0.31 -14.96
C SER A 129 -12.00 -0.27 -13.57
N PHE A 130 -10.85 -0.01 -12.94
CA PHE A 130 -10.57 -0.44 -11.56
C PHE A 130 -10.63 0.73 -10.56
N ASN A 131 -10.99 0.42 -9.31
CA ASN A 131 -11.10 1.40 -8.23
C ASN A 131 -10.05 1.21 -7.13
N PHE A 132 -9.46 0.01 -7.03
CA PHE A 132 -8.52 -0.36 -5.98
C PHE A 132 -7.30 -1.11 -6.55
N CYS A 133 -6.11 -0.85 -6.03
CA CYS A 133 -4.88 -1.53 -6.46
C CYS A 133 -4.62 -2.88 -5.76
N SER A 134 -5.25 -3.11 -4.60
CA SER A 134 -5.02 -4.27 -3.72
C SER A 134 -6.26 -4.58 -2.88
N LEU A 135 -6.31 -5.77 -2.27
CA LEU A 135 -7.39 -6.18 -1.38
C LEU A 135 -7.48 -5.27 -0.14
N GLY A 136 -6.33 -4.90 0.44
CA GLY A 136 -6.25 -3.97 1.57
C GLY A 136 -6.84 -2.60 1.24
N CYS A 137 -6.55 -2.07 0.05
CA CYS A 137 -7.18 -0.82 -0.41
C CYS A 137 -8.70 -0.97 -0.61
N LYS A 138 -9.19 -2.11 -1.11
CA LYS A 138 -10.65 -2.33 -1.25
C LYS A 138 -11.34 -2.32 0.12
N ILE A 139 -10.76 -2.99 1.12
CA ILE A 139 -11.34 -3.02 2.48
C ILE A 139 -11.28 -1.63 3.10
N ALA A 140 -10.12 -0.97 3.06
CA ALA A 140 -9.95 0.37 3.64
C ALA A 140 -10.86 1.41 2.98
N GLY A 141 -11.03 1.34 1.65
CA GLY A 141 -11.86 2.27 0.89
C GLY A 141 -13.37 1.98 0.98
N THR A 142 -13.77 0.75 1.29
CA THR A 142 -15.19 0.41 1.51
C THR A 142 -15.62 0.63 2.96
N SER A 143 -14.72 0.46 3.93
CA SER A 143 -14.99 0.73 5.35
C SER A 143 -15.31 2.21 5.61
N LYS A 144 -14.73 3.14 4.84
CA LYS A 144 -14.96 4.59 4.99
C LYS A 144 -16.26 5.10 4.34
N LYS A 145 -16.98 4.27 3.57
CA LYS A 145 -18.19 4.69 2.82
C LYS A 145 -19.46 4.82 3.66
N ASN A 146 -19.47 4.40 4.93
CA ASN A 146 -20.64 4.56 5.81
C ASN A 146 -20.79 5.97 6.43
N ILE A 147 -19.95 6.95 6.07
CA ILE A 147 -20.08 8.35 6.54
C ILE A 147 -20.59 9.31 5.44
N ARG A 148 -20.83 8.84 4.20
CA ARG A 148 -21.21 9.73 3.08
C ARG A 148 -22.32 9.20 2.15
N LEU A 149 -23.24 8.38 2.67
CA LEU A 149 -24.49 8.08 1.96
C LEU A 149 -25.63 8.77 2.71
N ASP A 150 -25.69 10.10 2.56
CA ASP A 150 -26.88 10.94 2.67
C ASP A 150 -26.44 12.39 2.44
N VAL A 151 -26.36 12.81 1.18
CA VAL A 151 -26.80 14.15 0.73
C VAL A 151 -27.15 13.97 -0.74
N ASP A 152 -28.43 13.63 -0.96
CA ASP A 152 -29.10 13.71 -2.24
C ASP A 152 -29.25 15.17 -2.68
N VAL A 153 -29.37 15.37 -3.98
CA VAL A 153 -29.49 16.65 -4.67
C VAL A 153 -30.92 17.19 -4.50
N GLY A 154 -31.04 18.40 -3.95
CA GLY A 154 -32.28 19.17 -3.95
C GLY A 154 -32.01 20.63 -3.58
N GLY A 155 -32.08 21.53 -4.56
CA GLY A 155 -31.85 22.95 -4.35
C GLY A 155 -33.08 23.66 -3.78
N SER A 156 -32.86 24.66 -2.91
CA SER A 156 -33.54 25.97 -2.89
C SER A 156 -32.94 26.84 -1.77
N ASP A 157 -32.87 28.14 -2.03
CA ASP A 157 -32.29 29.21 -1.19
C ASP A 157 -32.91 29.29 0.21
N SER A 158 -32.08 29.52 1.24
CA SER A 158 -32.19 30.67 2.17
C SER A 158 -31.16 30.61 3.31
N GLU A 159 -30.66 31.80 3.63
CA GLU A 159 -29.64 32.20 4.60
C GLU A 159 -29.81 31.68 6.04
N GLU A 160 -28.70 31.24 6.68
CA GLU A 160 -28.13 31.77 7.95
C GLU A 160 -27.09 30.79 8.58
N SER A 161 -25.82 31.20 8.57
CA SER A 161 -24.90 31.34 9.73
C SER A 161 -25.25 30.56 11.03
N ILE A 162 -24.39 29.79 11.72
CA ILE A 162 -22.97 29.98 12.11
C ILE A 162 -22.45 28.74 12.87
N ASN A 163 -21.12 28.59 12.93
CA ASN A 163 -20.26 27.68 13.75
C ASN A 163 -20.12 26.22 13.28
N GLY A 164 -18.98 25.71 12.80
CA GLY A 164 -17.60 26.13 12.96
C GLY A 164 -16.84 25.09 13.80
N ILE A 165 -16.18 24.13 13.13
CA ILE A 165 -14.87 23.54 13.46
C ILE A 165 -14.44 22.71 12.23
N LYS A 166 -13.62 23.33 11.38
CA LYS A 166 -12.77 22.64 10.40
C LYS A 166 -11.35 22.69 10.96
N ARG A 167 -10.70 21.54 11.16
CA ARG A 167 -9.23 21.46 11.14
C ARG A 167 -8.81 20.39 10.16
N MET A 168 -8.59 20.86 8.94
CA MET A 168 -7.85 20.20 7.89
C MET A 168 -6.40 20.66 8.02
N MET A 169 -5.48 19.75 8.37
CA MET A 169 -4.05 20.02 8.25
C MET A 169 -3.66 19.92 6.78
N LYS A 170 -3.31 21.06 6.16
CA LYS A 170 -2.52 21.08 4.93
C LYS A 170 -1.45 22.19 5.01
N ASN A 171 -0.23 21.77 4.71
CA ASN A 171 1.03 22.48 4.64
C ASN A 171 0.95 23.93 4.13
N LYS A 172 1.77 24.79 4.74
CA LYS A 172 2.15 26.10 4.20
C LYS A 172 3.67 26.16 4.06
N ILE A 173 4.14 26.12 2.82
CA ILE A 173 5.42 26.71 2.40
C ILE A 173 5.09 28.17 2.04
N GLN A 174 5.95 29.13 2.42
CA GLN A 174 6.42 30.24 1.56
C GLN A 174 7.36 31.20 2.33
N ASN A 175 8.39 31.62 1.60
CA ASN A 175 9.55 32.46 1.95
C ASN A 175 9.26 33.82 2.62
N PHE A 176 10.26 34.39 3.30
CA PHE A 176 11.01 35.64 2.97
C PHE A 176 11.76 36.17 4.22
N SER A 177 13.09 36.35 4.12
CA SER A 177 14.00 37.02 5.10
C SER A 177 13.97 38.57 4.93
N PRO A 178 14.71 39.44 5.68
CA PRO A 178 15.70 39.25 6.78
C PRO A 178 15.62 40.25 7.97
N SER A 179 16.41 40.03 9.05
CA SER A 179 17.31 41.02 9.70
C SER A 179 18.17 40.38 10.81
N THR A 180 19.48 40.66 10.76
CA THR A 180 20.60 40.30 11.66
C THR A 180 20.53 41.06 13.01
N PRO A 181 21.18 40.63 14.13
CA PRO A 181 22.64 40.76 14.39
C PRO A 181 23.24 39.65 15.33
N PRO A 182 24.47 39.74 15.89
CA PRO A 182 25.79 39.94 15.31
C PRO A 182 26.77 38.75 15.59
N GLN A 183 28.03 38.97 15.22
CA GLN A 183 29.14 38.04 14.98
C GLN A 183 29.87 37.53 16.24
N THR A 184 30.37 36.29 16.20
CA THR A 184 31.68 35.93 16.79
C THR A 184 32.41 34.94 15.88
N CYS A 185 33.70 35.23 15.71
CA CYS A 185 34.65 34.68 14.77
C CYS A 185 35.42 33.48 15.34
N THR A 186 35.55 32.40 14.57
CA THR A 186 36.74 31.52 14.60
C THR A 186 37.01 30.97 13.20
N SER A 187 38.17 31.32 12.67
CA SER A 187 38.67 31.05 11.31
C SER A 187 39.04 29.60 11.06
N GLY A 188 38.92 29.12 9.80
CA GLY A 188 39.55 27.86 9.39
C GLY A 188 39.26 27.28 7.99
N LYS A 189 39.71 27.95 6.92
CA LYS A 189 40.09 27.42 5.57
C LYS A 189 39.04 26.71 4.66
N ARG A 190 38.53 27.45 3.66
CA ARG A 190 38.13 26.93 2.33
C ARG A 190 39.22 27.24 1.31
N ARG A 191 39.57 26.30 0.43
CA ARG A 191 40.29 26.56 -0.83
C ARG A 191 39.51 25.96 -2.02
N LYS A 192 39.02 26.90 -2.85
CA LYS A 192 39.02 27.03 -4.32
C LYS A 192 38.82 25.80 -5.22
N GLY A 193 37.84 25.90 -6.13
CA GLY A 193 37.85 25.23 -7.43
C GLY A 193 36.49 25.28 -8.14
N ILE A 194 36.39 26.01 -9.24
CA ILE A 194 35.27 25.96 -10.20
C ILE A 194 35.58 24.80 -11.16
N PRO A 195 34.69 23.82 -11.37
CA PRO A 195 34.98 22.71 -12.27
C PRO A 195 34.95 23.19 -13.72
N HIS A 196 36.08 23.07 -14.42
CA HIS A 196 36.20 23.33 -15.85
C HIS A 196 35.98 22.02 -16.63
N ARG A 197 35.25 22.08 -17.75
CA ARG A 197 35.04 20.93 -18.66
C ARG A 197 36.35 20.58 -19.38
N ALA A 198 36.56 19.30 -19.66
CA ALA A 198 37.72 18.79 -20.40
C ALA A 198 37.67 19.22 -21.89
N PRO A 199 38.81 19.60 -22.50
CA PRO A 199 38.88 19.84 -23.96
C PRO A 199 38.71 18.53 -24.72
N THR A 200 37.93 18.56 -25.81
CA THR A 200 37.87 17.49 -26.80
C THR A 200 39.20 17.40 -27.52
N GLY A 201 39.92 16.29 -27.33
CA GLY A 201 41.17 16.00 -28.05
C GLY A 201 40.90 15.79 -29.54
N GLY A 202 41.18 16.82 -30.34
CA GLY A 202 41.37 16.69 -31.78
C GLY A 202 42.77 16.15 -32.06
N ILE A 203 42.85 14.97 -32.66
CA ILE A 203 44.08 14.44 -33.23
C ILE A 203 44.16 15.00 -34.65
N ILE A 204 45.11 15.89 -34.88
CA ILE A 204 45.56 16.30 -36.21
C ILE A 204 46.69 15.33 -36.58
N ILE A 205 46.50 14.58 -37.66
CA ILE A 205 47.53 13.77 -38.31
C ILE A 205 48.11 14.67 -39.41
N GLU A 206 49.38 15.03 -39.32
CA GLU A 206 50.13 15.52 -40.48
C GLU A 206 51.02 14.41 -41.04
N PHE A 207 51.12 14.42 -42.36
CA PHE A 207 51.74 13.43 -43.23
C PHE A 207 53.27 13.48 -43.20
#